data_AF-A0A8B8FT83-F1
#
_entry.id   AF-A0A8B8FT83-F1
#
_cell.length_a   1.000
_cell.length_b   1.000
_cell.length_c   1.000
_cell.angle_alpha   90.00
_cell.angle_beta   90.00
_cell.angle_gamma   90.00
#
_symmetry.space_group_name_H-M   'P 1'
#
loop_
_entity.id
_entity.type
_entity.pdbx_description
1 polymer ?
#
loop_
_entity_poly.entity_id
_entity_poly.type
_entity_poly.pdbx_seq_one_letter_code
_entity_poly.pdbx_strand_id
1 'polypeptide(L)'
;MYCVLFLYQTNVGKGSHVDLGKLVAKLLIKLKDALESLKNHANLNFHKTAMLNADNVIKIHNKEQDNVYMQLNTKKKQDILKNRSSLKPIIQTIRLSGRQQIALRGRIDSGRIEMNEPTENDGNFRCLLRFRANNGDIVLKEHLEISDLNAMYTSPQIQNEIITIFGELIQSEIVKQISKSSFFSVLADETTDISQIE
;
A
#
# COMPACT_ATOMS: atom_id res chain seq x y z
N MET A 1 0.82 -25.49 15.24
CA MET A 1 0.91 -24.14 15.85
C MET A 1 -0.35 -23.32 15.63
N TYR A 2 -0.92 -23.30 14.41
CA TYR A 2 -2.11 -22.49 14.11
C TYR A 2 -3.34 -22.77 14.98
N CYS A 3 -3.55 -24.00 15.47
CA CYS A 3 -4.67 -24.28 16.37
C CYS A 3 -4.64 -23.39 17.61
N VAL A 4 -3.48 -23.16 18.23
CA VAL A 4 -3.35 -22.29 19.40
C VAL A 4 -3.63 -20.83 19.04
N LEU A 5 -3.21 -20.39 17.85
CA LEU A 5 -3.36 -19.00 17.40
C LEU A 5 -4.80 -18.64 17.01
N PHE A 6 -5.54 -19.59 16.44
CA PHE A 6 -6.87 -19.37 15.87
C PHE A 6 -8.02 -19.97 16.70
N LEU A 7 -7.72 -20.50 17.89
CA LEU A 7 -8.72 -20.94 18.87
C LEU A 7 -8.90 -19.87 19.95
N TYR A 8 -10.06 -19.23 19.93
CA TYR A 8 -10.43 -18.16 20.87
C TYR A 8 -11.28 -18.68 22.05
N GLN A 9 -11.71 -19.94 21.99
CA GLN A 9 -12.65 -20.54 22.94
C GLN A 9 -11.98 -21.71 23.67
N THR A 10 -12.29 -21.88 24.95
CA THR A 10 -11.79 -22.98 25.80
C THR A 10 -12.40 -24.33 25.44
N ASN A 11 -13.53 -24.31 24.74
CA ASN A 11 -14.30 -25.47 24.34
C ASN A 11 -14.74 -25.33 22.88
N VAL A 12 -14.86 -26.45 22.18
CA VAL A 12 -15.14 -26.54 20.73
C VAL A 12 -16.34 -27.45 20.45
N GLY A 13 -16.81 -27.47 19.20
CA GLY A 13 -17.97 -28.27 18.77
C GLY A 13 -19.31 -27.55 18.92
N LYS A 14 -20.38 -28.16 18.38
CA LYS A 14 -21.74 -27.56 18.41
C LYS A 14 -22.22 -27.50 19.86
N GLY A 15 -22.36 -26.30 20.41
CA GLY A 15 -22.69 -26.06 21.82
C GLY A 15 -21.50 -25.93 22.78
N SER A 16 -20.26 -25.91 22.28
CA SER A 16 -19.05 -25.72 23.11
C SER A 16 -18.90 -26.76 24.23
N HIS A 17 -19.28 -28.00 23.96
CA HIS A 17 -19.21 -29.09 24.94
C HIS A 17 -17.95 -29.95 24.84
N VAL A 18 -17.09 -29.75 23.83
CA VAL A 18 -15.87 -30.55 23.67
C VAL A 18 -14.69 -29.80 24.25
N ASP A 19 -14.06 -30.38 25.28
CA ASP A 19 -12.84 -29.82 25.88
C ASP A 19 -11.66 -29.87 24.91
N LEU A 20 -10.81 -28.84 24.97
CA LEU A 20 -9.56 -28.80 24.23
C LEU A 20 -8.58 -29.83 24.78
N GLY A 21 -8.11 -30.71 23.89
CA GLY A 21 -7.21 -31.81 24.22
C GLY A 21 -5.72 -31.46 24.14
N LYS A 22 -4.92 -32.50 23.93
CA LYS A 22 -3.47 -32.39 23.70
C LYS A 22 -3.18 -31.52 22.46
N LEU A 23 -2.03 -30.82 22.48
CA LEU A 23 -1.54 -29.91 21.42
C LEU A 23 -2.26 -28.55 21.34
N VAL A 24 -3.25 -28.30 22.20
CA VAL A 24 -3.88 -26.98 22.36
C VAL A 24 -3.87 -26.56 23.82
N ALA A 25 -4.61 -27.25 24.68
CA ALA A 25 -4.68 -26.93 26.12
C ALA A 25 -3.73 -27.79 26.97
N LYS A 26 -3.37 -28.98 26.50
CA LYS A 26 -2.46 -29.91 27.20
C LYS A 26 -1.23 -30.23 26.37
N LEU A 27 -0.09 -30.38 27.03
CA LEU A 27 1.15 -30.81 26.38
C LEU A 27 1.06 -32.29 25.97
N LEU A 28 1.72 -32.65 24.88
CA LEU A 28 1.90 -34.05 24.47
C LEU A 28 3.10 -34.64 25.23
N ILE A 29 2.83 -35.33 26.34
CA ILE A 29 3.88 -35.87 27.23
C ILE A 29 4.21 -37.34 26.90
N LYS A 30 3.22 -38.14 26.47
CA LYS A 30 3.42 -39.55 26.09
C LYS A 30 3.80 -39.66 24.62
N LEU A 31 5.09 -39.82 24.35
CA LEU A 31 5.63 -39.88 22.98
C LEU A 31 5.42 -41.23 22.29
N LYS A 32 5.25 -42.32 23.05
CA LYS A 32 5.01 -43.66 22.50
C LYS A 32 3.77 -43.76 21.57
N ASP A 33 2.74 -42.96 21.86
CA ASP A 33 1.47 -42.93 21.11
C ASP A 33 1.36 -41.62 20.30
N ALA A 34 2.47 -40.90 20.09
CA ALA A 34 2.47 -39.57 19.51
C ALA A 34 1.87 -39.54 18.10
N LEU A 35 2.25 -40.50 17.26
CA LEU A 35 1.79 -40.57 15.87
C LEU A 35 0.27 -40.72 15.78
N GLU A 36 -0.31 -41.58 16.62
CA GLU A 36 -1.76 -41.77 16.68
C GLU A 36 -2.46 -40.52 17.24
N SER A 37 -1.91 -39.94 18.31
CA SER A 37 -2.43 -38.70 18.88
C SER A 37 -2.40 -37.52 17.90
N LEU A 38 -1.37 -37.44 17.05
CA LEU A 38 -1.24 -36.42 16.00
C LEU A 38 -2.23 -36.65 14.86
N LYS A 39 -2.38 -37.90 14.39
CA LYS A 39 -3.38 -38.27 13.37
C LYS A 39 -4.80 -37.95 13.84
N ASN A 40 -5.12 -38.31 15.08
CA ASN A 40 -6.42 -38.02 15.67
C ASN A 40 -6.65 -36.51 15.78
N HIS A 41 -5.65 -35.74 16.22
CA HIS A 41 -5.73 -34.28 16.28
C HIS A 41 -5.97 -33.64 14.92
N ALA A 42 -5.23 -34.05 13.88
CA ALA A 42 -5.36 -33.52 12.53
C ALA A 42 -6.77 -33.72 11.94
N ASN A 43 -7.48 -34.75 12.38
CA ASN A 43 -8.84 -35.05 11.94
C ASN A 43 -9.93 -34.25 12.67
N LEU A 44 -9.60 -33.56 13.78
CA LEU A 44 -10.57 -32.78 14.55
C LEU A 44 -11.04 -31.56 13.74
N ASN A 45 -12.34 -31.25 13.84
CA ASN A 45 -12.94 -30.15 13.09
C ASN A 45 -12.31 -28.80 13.41
N PHE A 46 -12.02 -28.54 14.69
CA PHE A 46 -11.38 -27.29 15.09
C PHE A 46 -9.96 -27.14 14.51
N HIS A 47 -9.24 -28.25 14.32
CA HIS A 47 -7.93 -28.21 13.68
C HIS A 47 -8.07 -27.75 12.24
N LYS A 48 -8.99 -28.37 11.49
CA LYS A 48 -9.30 -28.01 10.09
C LYS A 48 -9.77 -26.56 9.97
N THR A 49 -10.65 -26.10 10.86
CA THR A 49 -11.08 -24.69 10.89
C THR A 49 -9.92 -23.74 11.18
N ALA A 50 -9.03 -24.08 12.12
CA ALA A 50 -7.86 -23.27 12.42
C ALA A 50 -6.87 -23.22 11.23
N MET A 51 -6.67 -24.33 10.51
CA MET A 51 -5.88 -24.35 9.27
C MET A 51 -6.51 -23.42 8.22
N LEU A 52 -7.82 -23.56 7.97
CA LEU A 52 -8.53 -22.74 7.00
C LEU A 52 -8.48 -21.24 7.34
N ASN A 53 -8.60 -20.89 8.63
CA ASN A 53 -8.48 -19.50 9.07
C ASN A 53 -7.06 -18.96 8.83
N ALA A 54 -6.03 -19.76 9.14
CA ALA A 54 -4.64 -19.39 8.86
C ALA A 54 -4.41 -19.17 7.36
N ASP A 55 -4.86 -20.11 6.52
CA ASP A 55 -4.77 -20.00 5.07
C ASP A 55 -5.48 -18.76 4.53
N ASN A 56 -6.69 -18.46 5.05
CA ASN A 56 -7.43 -17.26 4.66
C ASN A 56 -6.69 -15.99 5.05
N VAL A 57 -6.10 -15.92 6.25
CA VAL A 57 -5.29 -14.77 6.68
C VAL A 57 -4.07 -14.59 5.78
N ILE A 58 -3.38 -15.68 5.44
CA ILE A 58 -2.22 -15.67 4.54
C ILE A 58 -2.65 -15.18 3.15
N LYS A 59 -3.74 -15.70 2.59
CA LYS A 59 -4.28 -15.27 1.29
C LYS A 59 -4.67 -13.79 1.28
N ILE A 60 -5.29 -13.30 2.36
CA ILE A 60 -5.62 -11.87 2.51
C ILE A 60 -4.35 -11.02 2.59
N HIS A 61 -3.36 -11.46 3.37
CA HIS A 61 -2.07 -10.77 3.50
C HIS A 61 -1.33 -10.68 2.16
N ASN A 62 -1.31 -11.77 1.41
CA ASN A 62 -0.72 -11.85 0.08
C ASN A 62 -1.54 -11.15 -1.02
N LYS A 63 -2.71 -10.59 -0.69
CA LYS A 63 -3.65 -9.94 -1.62
C LYS A 63 -4.20 -10.89 -2.70
N GLU A 64 -4.22 -12.19 -2.43
CA GLU A 64 -4.85 -13.21 -3.28
C GLU A 64 -6.36 -13.28 -3.06
N GLN A 65 -6.83 -12.83 -1.90
CA GLN A 65 -8.26 -12.80 -1.55
C GLN A 65 -8.60 -11.51 -0.80
N ASP A 66 -9.78 -10.95 -1.05
CA ASP A 66 -10.31 -9.83 -0.27
C ASP A 66 -10.72 -10.28 1.14
N ASN A 67 -10.62 -9.40 2.12
CA ASN A 67 -11.18 -9.68 3.45
C ASN A 67 -12.73 -9.69 3.39
N VAL A 68 -13.36 -10.33 4.38
CA VAL A 68 -14.82 -10.52 4.43
C VAL A 68 -15.57 -9.19 4.33
N TYR A 69 -15.09 -8.14 4.99
CA TYR A 69 -15.71 -6.82 4.94
C TYR A 69 -15.71 -6.22 3.52
N MET A 70 -14.59 -6.36 2.79
CA MET A 70 -14.47 -5.90 1.40
C MET A 70 -15.29 -6.77 0.43
N GLN A 71 -15.41 -8.08 0.69
CA GLN A 71 -16.27 -8.97 -0.08
C GLN A 71 -17.76 -8.60 0.07
N LEU A 72 -18.18 -8.19 1.26
CA LEU A 72 -19.55 -7.76 1.54
C LEU A 72 -19.83 -6.32 1.06
N ASN A 73 -18.80 -5.47 1.00
CA ASN A 73 -18.94 -4.06 0.64
C ASN A 73 -18.37 -3.75 -0.75
N THR A 74 -19.08 -4.22 -1.78
CA THR A 74 -18.73 -4.02 -3.20
C THR A 74 -18.55 -2.55 -3.56
N LYS A 75 -19.39 -1.65 -3.01
CA LYS A 75 -19.30 -0.21 -3.28
C LYS A 75 -17.96 0.36 -2.80
N LYS A 76 -17.56 0.05 -1.55
CA LYS A 76 -16.25 0.49 -1.03
C LYS A 76 -15.09 -0.05 -1.84
N LYS A 77 -15.18 -1.29 -2.35
CA LYS A 77 -14.18 -1.86 -3.26
C LYS A 77 -14.06 -1.03 -4.54
N GLN A 78 -15.19 -0.68 -5.15
CA GLN A 78 -15.22 0.18 -6.34
C GLN A 78 -14.63 1.58 -6.06
N ASP A 79 -14.96 2.18 -4.92
CA ASP A 79 -14.41 3.49 -4.53
C ASP A 79 -12.89 3.47 -4.37
N ILE A 80 -12.34 2.41 -3.73
CA ILE A 80 -10.89 2.24 -3.60
C ILE A 80 -10.23 2.09 -4.98
N LEU A 81 -10.84 1.31 -5.88
CA LEU A 81 -10.31 1.13 -7.23
C LEU A 81 -10.33 2.44 -8.01
N LYS A 82 -11.42 3.22 -7.91
CA LYS A 82 -11.55 4.54 -8.54
C LYS A 82 -10.51 5.51 -8.01
N ASN A 83 -10.35 5.61 -6.69
CA ASN A 83 -9.35 6.48 -6.07
C ASN A 83 -7.93 6.11 -6.51
N ARG A 84 -7.61 4.81 -6.57
CA ARG A 84 -6.30 4.33 -7.06
C ARG A 84 -6.10 4.65 -8.55
N SER A 85 -7.12 4.51 -9.38
CA SER A 85 -7.02 4.85 -10.81
C SER A 85 -6.81 6.35 -11.01
N SER A 86 -7.45 7.20 -10.22
CA SER A 86 -7.24 8.65 -10.26
C SER A 86 -5.87 9.09 -9.74
N LEU A 87 -5.36 8.44 -8.70
CA LEU A 87 -4.06 8.78 -8.11
C LEU A 87 -2.87 8.35 -9.00
N LYS A 88 -3.02 7.26 -9.75
CA LYS A 88 -1.98 6.73 -10.65
C LYS A 88 -1.39 7.77 -11.62
N PRO A 89 -2.17 8.52 -12.42
CA PRO A 89 -1.63 9.53 -13.33
C PRO A 89 -0.94 10.70 -12.60
N ILE A 90 -1.38 11.04 -11.38
CA ILE A 90 -0.75 12.06 -10.54
C ILE A 90 0.65 11.63 -10.13
N ILE A 91 0.78 10.41 -9.58
CA ILE A 91 2.07 9.80 -9.21
C ILE A 91 2.99 9.71 -10.44
N GLN A 92 2.46 9.30 -11.59
CA GLN A 92 3.23 9.21 -12.84
C GLN A 92 3.76 10.57 -13.30
N THR A 93 2.98 11.64 -13.12
CA THR A 93 3.38 13.01 -13.49
C THR A 93 4.50 13.53 -12.59
N ILE A 94 4.44 13.26 -11.28
CA ILE A 94 5.52 13.60 -10.34
C ILE A 94 6.78 12.80 -10.67
N ARG A 95 6.64 11.50 -10.94
CA ARG A 95 7.77 10.64 -11.35
C ARG A 95 8.42 11.13 -12.64
N LEU A 96 7.63 11.51 -13.64
CA LEU A 96 8.12 12.07 -14.89
C LEU A 96 8.94 13.33 -14.62
N SER A 97 8.38 14.25 -13.84
CA SER A 97 9.01 15.53 -13.53
C SER A 97 10.34 15.34 -12.78
N GLY A 98 10.36 14.47 -11.77
CA GLY A 98 11.59 14.14 -11.04
C GLY A 98 12.66 13.49 -11.93
N ARG A 99 12.28 12.64 -12.87
CA ARG A 99 13.22 12.02 -13.82
C ARG A 99 13.79 12.97 -14.87
N GLN A 100 13.00 13.97 -15.26
CA GLN A 100 13.37 14.94 -16.29
C GLN A 100 13.91 16.26 -15.71
N GLN A 101 14.10 16.32 -14.38
CA GLN A 101 14.51 17.54 -13.67
C GLN A 101 13.59 18.74 -13.93
N ILE A 102 12.29 18.47 -14.13
CA ILE A 102 11.27 19.51 -14.34
C ILE A 102 10.77 19.95 -12.97
N ALA A 103 10.90 21.25 -12.68
CA ALA A 103 10.33 21.85 -11.48
C ALA A 103 8.80 21.71 -11.47
N LEU A 104 8.21 21.29 -10.35
CA LEU A 104 6.76 21.07 -10.24
C LEU A 104 5.98 22.37 -10.03
N ARG A 105 6.52 23.26 -9.20
CA ARG A 105 5.81 24.42 -8.63
C ARG A 105 5.67 25.55 -9.64
N GLY A 106 4.54 26.26 -9.55
CA GLY A 106 4.28 27.52 -10.22
C GLY A 106 3.95 28.62 -9.21
N ARG A 107 3.51 29.79 -9.70
CA ARG A 107 3.09 30.89 -8.83
C ARG A 107 1.82 30.55 -8.03
N ILE A 108 0.93 29.78 -8.65
CA ILE A 108 -0.32 29.30 -8.07
C ILE A 108 -0.28 27.77 -8.08
N ASP A 109 -0.11 27.11 -6.94
CA ASP A 109 0.07 25.65 -6.84
C ASP A 109 -1.06 24.93 -6.09
N SER A 110 -2.17 25.61 -5.82
CA SER A 110 -3.29 25.12 -5.03
C SER A 110 -4.65 25.34 -5.72
N GLY A 111 -5.70 24.73 -5.16
CA GLY A 111 -7.08 24.83 -5.68
C GLY A 111 -7.39 23.90 -6.85
N ARG A 112 -8.58 24.06 -7.43
CA ARG A 112 -9.08 23.22 -8.53
C ARG A 112 -8.25 23.42 -9.80
N ILE A 113 -7.99 22.34 -10.53
CA ILE A 113 -7.35 22.37 -11.85
C ILE A 113 -8.46 22.39 -12.89
N GLU A 114 -8.64 23.52 -13.56
CA GLU A 114 -9.57 23.63 -14.69
C GLU A 114 -8.94 23.01 -15.95
N MET A 115 -9.74 22.66 -16.96
CA MET A 115 -9.22 22.02 -18.20
C MET A 115 -8.72 23.01 -19.24
N ASN A 116 -9.19 24.26 -19.17
CA ASN A 116 -8.70 25.41 -19.92
C ASN A 116 -7.31 25.83 -19.43
N GLU A 117 -6.59 26.52 -20.31
CA GLU A 117 -5.33 27.17 -19.93
C GLU A 117 -5.61 28.29 -18.92
N PRO A 118 -4.84 28.35 -17.82
CA PRO A 118 -4.99 29.41 -16.84
C PRO A 118 -4.44 30.74 -17.39
N THR A 119 -4.97 31.86 -16.90
CA THR A 119 -4.48 33.20 -17.25
C THR A 119 -3.06 33.47 -16.73
N GLU A 120 -2.73 32.92 -15.56
CA GLU A 120 -1.39 32.96 -14.97
C GLU A 120 -0.76 31.56 -14.91
N ASN A 121 0.57 31.50 -14.90
CA ASN A 121 1.29 30.24 -14.79
C ASN A 121 1.09 29.59 -13.40
N ASP A 122 0.35 28.48 -13.38
CA ASP A 122 0.07 27.66 -12.20
C ASP A 122 0.99 26.42 -12.10
N GLY A 123 2.10 26.40 -12.84
CA GLY A 123 3.19 25.45 -12.68
C GLY A 123 3.10 24.20 -13.56
N ASN A 124 4.27 23.58 -13.76
CA ASN A 124 4.41 22.46 -14.69
C ASN A 124 3.60 21.23 -14.25
N PHE A 125 3.45 20.99 -12.94
CA PHE A 125 2.65 19.88 -12.45
C PHE A 125 1.19 19.97 -12.92
N ARG A 126 0.57 21.14 -12.73
CA ARG A 126 -0.84 21.39 -13.10
C ARG A 126 -1.00 21.42 -14.63
N CYS A 127 -0.03 21.99 -15.34
CA CYS A 127 0.03 21.98 -16.80
C CYS A 127 0.07 20.54 -17.36
N LEU A 128 0.95 19.68 -16.84
CA LEU A 128 1.08 18.29 -17.28
C LEU A 128 -0.18 17.47 -17.00
N LEU A 129 -0.85 17.69 -15.86
CA LEU A 129 -2.12 17.04 -15.56
C LEU A 129 -3.22 17.44 -16.53
N ARG A 130 -3.35 18.74 -16.85
CA ARG A 130 -4.27 19.22 -17.89
C ARG A 130 -3.95 18.62 -19.25
N PHE A 131 -2.68 18.61 -19.64
CA PHE A 131 -2.24 18.02 -20.90
C PHE A 131 -2.69 16.55 -20.99
N ARG A 132 -2.49 15.75 -19.95
CA ARG A 132 -2.94 14.35 -19.92
C ARG A 132 -4.46 14.22 -20.00
N ALA A 133 -5.19 14.99 -19.19
CA ALA A 133 -6.64 14.97 -19.15
C ALA A 133 -7.27 15.32 -20.51
N ASN A 134 -6.69 16.32 -21.21
CA ASN A 134 -7.14 16.74 -22.53
C ASN A 134 -6.70 15.78 -23.66
N ASN A 135 -5.71 14.91 -23.42
CA ASN A 135 -5.17 13.97 -24.40
C ASN A 135 -5.48 12.50 -24.07
N GLY A 136 -6.70 12.22 -23.58
CA GLY A 136 -7.25 10.87 -23.49
C GLY A 136 -7.21 10.19 -22.12
N ASP A 137 -6.69 10.85 -21.09
CA ASP A 137 -6.77 10.35 -19.70
C ASP A 137 -8.15 10.69 -19.09
N ILE A 138 -9.20 9.98 -19.53
CA ILE A 138 -10.59 10.23 -19.15
C ILE A 138 -10.79 10.12 -17.63
N VAL A 139 -10.15 9.14 -17.00
CA VAL A 139 -10.25 8.92 -15.55
C VAL A 139 -9.66 10.10 -14.78
N LEU A 140 -8.49 10.60 -15.19
CA LEU A 140 -7.92 11.81 -14.59
C LEU A 140 -8.83 13.01 -14.82
N LYS A 141 -9.34 13.19 -16.04
CA LYS A 141 -10.21 14.31 -16.41
C LYS A 141 -11.45 14.37 -15.52
N GLU A 142 -12.21 13.29 -15.46
CA GLU A 142 -13.41 13.18 -14.62
C GLU A 142 -13.07 13.43 -13.14
N HIS A 143 -11.94 12.93 -12.66
CA HIS A 143 -11.51 13.15 -11.27
C HIS A 143 -11.21 14.62 -10.98
N LEU A 144 -10.50 15.32 -11.87
CA LEU A 144 -10.18 16.74 -11.68
C LEU A 144 -11.44 17.64 -11.77
N GLU A 145 -12.43 17.24 -12.57
CA GLU A 145 -13.69 17.97 -12.74
C GLU A 145 -14.71 17.70 -11.61
N ILE A 146 -14.81 16.46 -11.13
CA ILE A 146 -15.89 16.05 -10.22
C ILE A 146 -15.45 16.03 -8.75
N SER A 147 -14.20 15.65 -8.45
CA SER A 147 -13.79 15.41 -7.06
C SER A 147 -13.81 16.68 -6.22
N ASP A 148 -14.15 16.51 -4.94
CA ASP A 148 -14.04 17.58 -3.95
C ASP A 148 -12.57 18.02 -3.77
N LEU A 149 -12.36 19.28 -3.35
CA LEU A 149 -11.02 19.86 -3.23
C LEU A 149 -10.10 19.04 -2.30
N ASN A 150 -10.66 18.44 -1.25
CA ASN A 150 -9.93 17.58 -0.31
C ASN A 150 -9.59 16.19 -0.87
N ALA A 151 -10.16 15.79 -2.01
CA ALA A 151 -9.98 14.48 -2.65
C ALA A 151 -9.34 14.58 -4.05
N MET A 152 -8.88 15.75 -4.46
CA MET A 152 -8.23 15.93 -5.77
C MET A 152 -6.85 15.28 -5.87
N TYR A 153 -6.16 15.13 -4.73
CA TYR A 153 -4.78 14.59 -4.64
C TYR A 153 -3.69 15.44 -5.32
N THR A 154 -3.96 16.72 -5.54
CA THR A 154 -3.06 17.64 -6.27
C THR A 154 -2.39 18.69 -5.37
N SER A 155 -2.68 18.69 -4.06
CA SER A 155 -2.14 19.69 -3.14
C SER A 155 -0.61 19.59 -3.01
N PRO A 156 0.09 20.70 -2.69
CA PRO A 156 1.53 20.68 -2.45
C PRO A 156 1.94 19.67 -1.37
N GLN A 157 1.11 19.47 -0.35
CA GLN A 157 1.33 18.47 0.68
C GLN A 157 1.39 17.06 0.08
N ILE A 158 0.40 16.67 -0.72
CA ILE A 158 0.34 15.34 -1.34
C ILE A 158 1.49 15.14 -2.34
N GLN A 159 1.86 16.19 -3.07
CA GLN A 159 3.04 16.16 -3.93
C GLN A 159 4.30 15.85 -3.13
N ASN A 160 4.52 16.56 -2.01
CA ASN A 160 5.68 16.33 -1.14
C ASN A 160 5.66 14.93 -0.51
N GLU A 161 4.50 14.42 -0.08
CA GLU A 161 4.38 13.05 0.42
C GLU A 161 4.80 12.02 -0.64
N ILE A 162 4.36 12.18 -1.89
CA ILE A 162 4.76 11.29 -2.99
C ILE A 162 6.27 11.39 -3.26
N ILE A 163 6.84 12.61 -3.22
CA ILE A 163 8.28 12.83 -3.39
C ILE A 163 9.07 12.14 -2.27
N THR A 164 8.64 12.28 -1.02
CA THR A 164 9.26 11.61 0.13
C THR A 164 9.25 10.10 -0.05
N ILE A 165 8.11 9.51 -0.44
CA ILE A 165 8.00 8.07 -0.71
C ILE A 165 8.97 7.65 -1.81
N PHE A 166 9.09 8.43 -2.89
CA PHE A 166 10.10 8.14 -3.92
C PHE A 166 11.53 8.21 -3.38
N GLY A 167 11.84 9.22 -2.55
CA GLY A 167 13.14 9.35 -1.88
C GLY A 167 13.46 8.13 -1.03
N GLU A 168 12.54 7.69 -0.18
CA GLU A 168 12.69 6.50 0.68
C GLU A 168 12.91 5.22 -0.13
N LEU A 169 12.13 5.02 -1.21
CA LEU A 169 12.26 3.85 -2.08
C LEU A 169 13.62 3.82 -2.79
N ILE A 170 14.07 4.97 -3.31
CA ILE A 170 15.36 5.11 -3.99
C ILE A 170 16.49 4.87 -2.99
N GLN A 171 16.44 5.50 -1.81
CA GLN A 171 17.45 5.34 -0.77
C GLN A 171 17.54 3.88 -0.30
N SER A 172 16.40 3.22 -0.07
CA SER A 172 16.35 1.81 0.32
C SER A 172 17.02 0.90 -0.70
N GLU A 173 16.77 1.12 -1.99
CA GLU A 173 17.40 0.33 -3.05
C GLU A 173 18.91 0.63 -3.17
N ILE A 174 19.35 1.89 -3.00
CA ILE A 174 20.77 2.25 -2.96
C ILE A 174 21.47 1.54 -1.78
N VAL A 175 20.92 1.61 -0.57
CA VAL A 175 21.48 0.95 0.63
C VAL A 175 21.56 -0.56 0.45
N LYS A 176 20.54 -1.16 -0.18
CA LYS A 176 20.51 -2.58 -0.52
C LYS A 176 21.58 -2.96 -1.56
N GLN A 177 21.95 -2.07 -2.47
CA GLN A 177 23.04 -2.30 -3.42
C GLN A 177 24.41 -2.14 -2.74
N ILE A 178 24.59 -1.11 -1.91
CA ILE A 178 25.82 -0.88 -1.15
C ILE A 178 26.11 -2.06 -0.22
N SER A 179 25.12 -2.53 0.53
CA SER A 179 25.28 -3.65 1.47
C SER A 179 25.65 -4.99 0.80
N LYS A 180 25.34 -5.13 -0.50
CA LYS A 180 25.74 -6.30 -1.30
C LYS A 180 27.11 -6.13 -1.96
N SER A 181 27.61 -4.91 -2.05
CA SER A 181 28.90 -4.62 -2.67
C SER A 181 30.03 -4.83 -1.68
N SER A 182 31.16 -5.37 -2.14
CA SER A 182 32.37 -5.47 -1.31
C SER A 182 33.02 -4.10 -1.06
N PHE A 183 32.86 -3.17 -1.99
CA PHE A 183 33.45 -1.84 -1.94
C PHE A 183 32.47 -0.80 -2.51
N PHE A 184 32.49 0.42 -1.96
CA PHE A 184 31.78 1.57 -2.50
C PHE A 184 32.63 2.83 -2.33
N SER A 185 32.35 3.86 -3.11
CA SER A 185 33.02 5.15 -3.00
C SER A 185 31.97 6.25 -2.96
N VAL A 186 32.21 7.29 -2.17
CA VAL A 186 31.35 8.46 -2.05
C VAL A 186 32.09 9.63 -2.66
N LEU A 187 31.50 10.24 -3.69
CA LEU A 187 31.96 11.49 -4.28
C LEU A 187 31.12 12.60 -3.68
N ALA A 188 31.76 13.53 -2.96
CA ALA A 188 31.13 14.75 -2.50
C ALA A 188 31.63 15.89 -3.38
N ASP A 189 30.69 16.61 -3.99
CA ASP A 189 30.95 17.83 -4.75
C ASP A 189 30.35 19.01 -3.99
N GLU A 190 31.13 20.07 -3.81
CA GLU A 190 30.71 21.27 -3.07
C GLU A 190 30.53 22.43 -4.06
N THR A 191 29.34 23.01 -4.10
CA THR A 191 29.04 24.21 -4.88
C THR A 191 28.82 25.37 -3.93
N THR A 192 29.61 26.44 -4.06
CA THR A 192 29.41 27.68 -3.29
C THR A 192 28.45 28.60 -4.04
N ASP A 193 27.31 28.94 -3.44
CA ASP A 193 26.38 29.93 -3.99
C ASP A 193 26.96 31.34 -3.87
N ILE A 194 27.20 32.01 -5.00
CA ILE A 194 27.71 33.39 -5.08
C ILE A 194 26.61 34.47 -5.04
N SER A 195 25.40 34.15 -4.57
CA SER A 195 24.27 35.09 -4.56
C SER A 195 24.27 36.06 -3.36
N GLN A 196 25.40 36.72 -3.08
CA GLN A 196 25.50 37.89 -2.20
C GLN A 196 26.31 39.01 -2.86
N ILE A 197 25.87 39.46 -4.03
CA ILE A 197 26.29 40.76 -4.56
C ILE A 197 25.00 41.55 -4.75
N GLU A 198 24.70 42.40 -3.76
CA GLU A 198 23.73 43.50 -3.87
C GLU A 198 24.18 44.54 -4.90
#